data_AF-A0A141R8K6-F1
#
_entry.id   AF-A0A141R8K6-F1
#
_cell.length_a   1.000
_cell.length_b   1.000
_cell.length_c   1.000
_cell.angle_alpha   90.00
_cell.angle_beta   90.00
_cell.angle_gamma   90.00
#
_symmetry.space_group_name_H-M   'P 1'
#
loop_
_entity.id
_entity.type
_entity.pdbx_description
1 polymer ?
#
loop_
_entity_poly.entity_id
_entity_poly.type
_entity_poly.pdbx_seq_one_letter_code
_entity_poly.pdbx_strand_id
1 'polypeptide(L)'
;MIQYIRIQNFRSVKDIALELGPLNIVFGPNGCGKSNIYNAIHLLTAAAEGRLSGFISEEGGLENMMWSGERSPLDRHPRRLQIACRTDSFDYELQIGFPEKLPYPTQFMLDPIVKEENIWLAGYSRRPSSR
;
A
#
# COMPACT_ATOMS: atom_id res chain seq x y z
N MET A 1 18.93 2.38 -1.48
CA MET A 1 18.06 2.71 -2.65
C MET A 1 16.92 1.69 -2.72
N ILE A 2 15.74 2.06 -3.23
CA ILE A 2 14.66 1.07 -3.46
C ILE A 2 14.99 0.30 -4.74
N GLN A 3 15.09 -1.02 -4.63
CA GLN A 3 15.37 -1.94 -5.74
C GLN A 3 14.11 -2.64 -6.25
N TYR A 4 13.09 -2.77 -5.41
CA TYR A 4 11.83 -3.40 -5.76
C TYR A 4 10.68 -2.75 -5.02
N ILE A 5 9.52 -2.69 -5.68
CA ILE A 5 8.28 -2.22 -5.07
C ILE A 5 7.10 -3.11 -5.49
N ARG A 6 6.24 -3.44 -4.53
CA ARG A 6 4.93 -4.05 -4.76
C ARG A 6 3.85 -3.12 -4.23
N ILE A 7 2.84 -2.88 -5.05
CA ILE A 7 1.69 -2.04 -4.70
C ILE A 7 0.44 -2.87 -4.96
N GLN A 8 -0.42 -2.99 -3.95
CA GLN A 8 -1.67 -3.73 -4.05
C GLN A 8 -2.83 -2.91 -3.51
N ASN A 9 -3.97 -3.07 -4.17
CA ASN A 9 -5.23 -2.43 -3.82
C ASN A 9 -5.14 -0.90 -3.67
N PHE A 10 -4.39 -0.23 -4.55
CA PHE A 10 -4.17 1.23 -4.52
C PHE A 10 -4.74 1.91 -5.76
N ARG A 11 -5.85 2.65 -5.62
CA ARG A 11 -6.49 3.41 -6.71
C ARG A 11 -6.75 2.58 -7.97
N SER A 12 -6.11 2.90 -9.10
CA SER A 12 -6.25 2.12 -10.35
C SER A 12 -5.36 0.85 -10.37
N VAL A 13 -4.49 0.67 -9.39
CA VAL A 13 -3.50 -0.42 -9.31
C VAL A 13 -4.04 -1.52 -8.40
N LYS A 14 -4.42 -2.66 -9.00
CA LYS A 14 -4.89 -3.84 -8.25
C LYS A 14 -3.73 -4.59 -7.61
N ASP A 15 -2.74 -4.96 -8.41
CA ASP A 15 -1.48 -5.59 -7.98
C ASP A 15 -0.43 -5.30 -9.05
N ILE A 16 0.67 -4.68 -8.65
CA ILE A 16 1.85 -4.48 -9.51
C ILE A 16 3.10 -4.76 -8.69
N ALA A 17 4.07 -5.40 -9.32
CA ALA A 17 5.39 -5.68 -8.78
C ALA A 17 6.42 -5.20 -9.80
N LEU A 18 7.36 -4.35 -9.38
CA LEU A 18 8.34 -3.73 -10.24
C LEU A 18 9.74 -3.88 -9.64
N GLU A 19 10.68 -4.35 -10.45
CA GLU A 19 12.12 -4.19 -10.18
C GLU A 19 12.55 -2.80 -10.67
N LEU A 20 13.34 -2.11 -9.85
CA LEU A 20 13.78 -0.73 -10.07
C LEU A 20 15.29 -0.69 -10.29
N GLY A 21 15.69 -0.07 -11.40
CA GLY A 21 17.09 0.25 -11.67
C GLY A 21 17.48 1.63 -11.14
N PRO A 22 18.74 2.05 -11.40
CA PRO A 22 19.21 3.41 -11.10
C PRO A 22 18.38 4.53 -11.76
N LEU A 23 17.78 4.23 -12.91
CA LEU A 23 16.87 5.10 -13.65
C LEU A 23 15.68 4.27 -14.14
N ASN A 24 14.47 4.74 -13.86
CA ASN A 24 13.23 4.10 -14.27
C ASN A 24 12.38 5.09 -15.06
N ILE A 25 11.99 4.74 -16.28
CA ILE A 25 11.15 5.56 -17.15
C ILE A 25 9.77 4.92 -17.21
N VAL A 26 8.76 5.61 -16.66
CA VAL A 26 7.36 5.16 -16.69
C VAL A 26 6.61 5.91 -17.77
N PHE A 27 6.15 5.20 -18.82
CA PHE A 27 5.42 5.78 -19.94
C PHE A 27 4.12 5.02 -20.23
N GLY A 28 3.21 5.67 -20.95
CA GLY A 28 1.90 5.12 -21.31
C GLY A 28 0.81 6.19 -21.45
N PRO A 29 -0.41 5.84 -21.91
CA PRO A 29 -1.50 6.77 -22.12
C PRO A 29 -1.96 7.50 -20.84
N ASN A 30 -2.67 8.62 -21.00
CA ASN A 30 -3.29 9.30 -19.86
C ASN A 30 -4.33 8.41 -19.18
N GLY A 31 -4.39 8.46 -17.85
CA GLY A 31 -5.33 7.64 -17.07
C GLY A 31 -4.91 6.18 -16.84
N CYS A 32 -3.80 5.68 -17.41
CA CYS A 32 -3.38 4.29 -17.25
C CYS A 32 -2.75 3.95 -15.88
N GLY A 33 -2.75 4.88 -14.92
CA GLY A 33 -2.26 4.64 -13.55
C GLY A 33 -0.82 5.04 -13.25
N LYS A 34 -0.11 5.71 -14.17
CA LYS A 34 1.29 6.17 -13.94
C LYS A 34 1.44 7.00 -12.67
N SER A 35 0.60 8.03 -12.50
CA SER A 35 0.59 8.88 -11.30
C SER A 35 0.30 8.09 -10.02
N ASN A 36 -0.45 6.99 -10.10
CA ASN A 36 -0.72 6.15 -8.93
C ASN A 36 0.53 5.37 -8.49
N ILE A 37 1.43 5.00 -9.40
CA ILE A 37 2.73 4.42 -9.05
C ILE A 37 3.56 5.44 -8.26
N TYR A 38 3.64 6.68 -8.73
CA TYR A 38 4.35 7.75 -8.03
C TYR A 38 3.72 8.06 -6.67
N ASN A 39 2.39 8.13 -6.58
CA ASN A 39 1.70 8.40 -5.31
C ASN A 39 1.87 7.27 -4.30
N ALA A 40 1.97 6.01 -4.75
CA ALA A 40 2.31 4.90 -3.88
C ALA A 40 3.74 5.05 -3.31
N ILE A 41 4.71 5.48 -4.12
CA ILE A 41 6.06 5.78 -3.62
C ILE A 41 6.02 6.94 -2.61
N HIS A 42 5.24 7.99 -2.87
CA HIS A 42 5.05 9.07 -1.91
C HIS A 42 4.40 8.62 -0.60
N LEU A 43 3.45 7.68 -0.66
CA LEU A 43 2.86 7.06 0.53
C LEU A 43 3.93 6.35 1.38
N LEU A 44 4.83 5.60 0.75
CA LEU A 44 5.94 4.93 1.44
C LEU A 44 6.89 5.94 2.09
N THR A 45 7.23 7.02 1.39
CA THR A 45 8.03 8.13 1.94
C THR A 45 7.32 8.79 3.12
N ALA A 46 6.01 9.06 3.00
CA ALA A 46 5.23 9.65 4.08
C ALA A 46 5.18 8.74 5.32
N ALA A 47 5.09 7.42 5.14
CA ALA A 47 5.20 6.47 6.24
C ALA A 47 6.56 6.54 6.93
N ALA A 48 7.65 6.53 6.16
CA ALA A 48 9.02 6.62 6.69
C ALA A 48 9.30 7.95 7.43
N GLU A 49 8.65 9.04 7.03
CA GLU A 49 8.80 10.36 7.65
C GLU A 49 7.81 10.62 8.80
N GLY A 50 6.98 9.64 9.18
CA GLY A 50 5.97 9.82 10.23
C GLY A 50 4.80 10.73 9.82
N ARG A 51 4.61 10.96 8.52
CA ARG A 51 3.56 11.81 7.93
C ARG A 51 2.40 11.02 7.31
N LEU A 52 2.29 9.72 7.61
CA LEU A 52 1.30 8.83 7.01
C LEU A 52 -0.13 9.33 7.15
N SER A 53 -0.55 9.72 8.36
CA SER A 53 -1.91 10.19 8.63
C SER A 53 -2.24 11.47 7.88
N GLY A 54 -1.30 12.43 7.85
CA GLY A 54 -1.42 13.67 7.10
C GLY A 54 -1.56 13.41 5.61
N PHE A 55 -0.70 12.56 5.05
CA PHE A 55 -0.75 12.18 3.64
C PHE A 55 -2.09 11.53 3.26
N ILE A 56 -2.59 10.58 4.08
CA ILE A 56 -3.90 9.97 3.84
C ILE A 56 -5.03 11.01 3.87
N SER A 57 -4.95 11.97 4.79
CA SER A 57 -5.95 13.04 4.91
C SER A 57 -5.92 13.99 3.71
N GLU A 58 -4.73 14.36 3.23
CA GLU A 58 -4.53 15.20 2.04
C GLU A 58 -5.07 14.54 0.76
N GLU A 59 -5.00 13.20 0.68
CA GLU A 59 -5.59 12.43 -0.41
C GLU A 59 -7.11 12.22 -0.26
N GLY A 60 -7.74 12.88 0.72
CA GLY A 60 -9.18 12.85 0.97
C GLY A 60 -9.66 11.61 1.74
N GLY A 61 -8.76 10.94 2.47
CA GLY A 61 -9.06 9.77 3.28
C GLY A 61 -8.68 8.44 2.62
N LEU A 62 -8.63 7.39 3.43
CA LEU A 62 -8.17 6.06 3.00
C LEU A 62 -9.01 5.50 1.84
N GLU A 63 -10.32 5.72 1.85
CA GLU A 63 -11.22 5.21 0.81
C GLU A 63 -10.83 5.68 -0.61
N ASN A 64 -10.37 6.93 -0.75
CA ASN A 64 -9.91 7.48 -2.03
C ASN A 64 -8.57 6.91 -2.49
N MET A 65 -7.80 6.31 -1.58
CA MET A 65 -6.54 5.64 -1.89
C MET A 65 -6.73 4.16 -2.22
N MET A 66 -7.84 3.56 -1.77
CA MET A 66 -8.14 2.15 -2.01
C MET A 66 -8.42 1.88 -3.50
N TRP A 67 -8.28 0.62 -3.91
CA TRP A 67 -8.58 0.20 -5.27
C TRP A 67 -10.03 0.43 -5.65
N SER A 68 -10.24 1.02 -6.84
CA SER A 68 -11.54 1.48 -7.33
C SER A 68 -12.21 0.55 -8.34
N GLY A 69 -11.59 -0.58 -8.69
CA GLY A 69 -12.20 -1.55 -9.61
C GLY A 69 -13.25 -2.44 -8.94
N GLU A 70 -13.97 -3.19 -9.77
CA GLU A 70 -15.03 -4.11 -9.32
C GLU A 70 -14.46 -5.21 -8.42
N ARG A 71 -14.99 -5.30 -7.19
CA ARG A 71 -14.64 -6.38 -6.26
C ARG A 71 -15.60 -7.53 -6.46
N SER A 72 -15.06 -8.74 -6.49
CA SER A 72 -15.91 -9.93 -6.55
C SER A 72 -16.68 -10.04 -5.24
N PRO A 73 -17.99 -10.37 -5.25
CA PRO A 73 -18.72 -10.74 -4.03
C PRO A 73 -18.07 -11.93 -3.30
N LEU A 74 -17.25 -12.72 -4.01
CA LEU A 74 -16.50 -13.85 -3.47
C LEU A 74 -15.13 -13.46 -2.89
N ASP A 75 -14.71 -12.18 -2.98
CA ASP A 75 -13.46 -11.73 -2.38
C ASP A 75 -13.55 -11.81 -0.85
N ARG A 76 -13.01 -12.89 -0.29
CA ARG A 76 -12.93 -13.13 1.16
C ARG A 76 -11.80 -12.32 1.83
N HIS A 77 -10.97 -11.62 1.04
CA HIS A 77 -9.80 -10.92 1.56
C HIS A 77 -10.19 -9.56 2.15
N PRO A 78 -9.65 -9.20 3.33
CA PRO A 78 -9.96 -7.92 3.97
C PRO A 78 -9.60 -6.74 3.05
N ARG A 79 -10.38 -5.65 3.12
CA ARG A 79 -10.06 -4.40 2.41
C ARG A 79 -8.79 -3.81 3.00
N ARG A 80 -7.65 -4.14 2.40
CA ARG A 80 -6.33 -3.63 2.76
C ARG A 80 -5.61 -3.10 1.53
N LEU A 81 -5.13 -1.88 1.63
CA LEU A 81 -4.07 -1.33 0.80
C LEU A 81 -2.76 -1.91 1.32
N GLN A 82 -1.92 -2.40 0.41
CA GLN A 82 -0.60 -2.90 0.77
C GLN A 82 0.47 -2.25 -0.10
N ILE A 83 1.54 -1.82 0.54
CA ILE A 83 2.76 -1.38 -0.13
C ILE A 83 3.95 -2.08 0.50
N ALA A 84 4.82 -2.61 -0.34
CA ALA A 84 6.06 -3.24 0.09
C ALA A 84 7.21 -2.77 -0.77
N CYS A 85 8.39 -2.61 -0.18
CA CYS A 85 9.61 -2.31 -0.92
C CYS A 85 10.78 -3.12 -0.39
N ARG A 86 11.74 -3.38 -1.27
CA ARG A 86 13.04 -3.93 -0.90
C ARG A 86 14.12 -2.93 -1.24
N THR A 87 15.06 -2.79 -0.32
CA THR A 87 16.22 -1.92 -0.42
C THR A 87 17.50 -2.73 -0.27
N ASP A 88 18.65 -2.07 -0.34
CA ASP A 88 19.95 -2.70 -0.13
C ASP A 88 20.13 -3.24 1.32
N SER A 89 19.41 -2.66 2.28
CA SER A 89 19.62 -2.92 3.71
C SER A 89 18.42 -3.53 4.43
N PHE A 90 17.21 -3.41 3.87
CA PHE A 90 15.99 -3.97 4.46
C PHE A 90 14.85 -4.14 3.43
N ASP A 91 13.93 -5.03 3.78
CA ASP A 91 12.60 -5.16 3.20
C ASP A 91 11.59 -4.50 4.14
N TYR A 92 10.63 -3.78 3.60
CA TYR A 92 9.55 -3.11 4.34
C TYR A 92 8.20 -3.46 3.75
N GLU A 93 7.21 -3.69 4.60
CA GLU A 93 5.82 -3.93 4.22
C GLU A 93 4.89 -3.16 5.16
N LEU A 94 3.95 -2.44 4.56
CA LEU A 94 2.90 -1.71 5.26
C LEU A 94 1.54 -2.12 4.69
N GLN A 95 0.63 -2.50 5.58
CA GLN A 95 -0.76 -2.76 5.26
C GLN A 95 -1.67 -1.81 6.03
N ILE A 96 -2.54 -1.12 5.31
CA ILE A 96 -3.50 -0.17 5.86
C ILE A 96 -4.90 -0.61 5.48
N GLY A 97 -5.85 -0.56 6.40
CA GLY A 97 -7.24 -0.89 6.15
C GLY A 97 -8.18 -0.16 7.10
N PHE A 98 -9.44 -0.56 7.08
CA PHE A 98 -10.48 0.00 7.94
C PHE A 98 -10.62 -0.78 9.26
N PRO A 99 -11.25 -0.21 10.29
CA PRO A 99 -11.65 -0.94 11.48
C PRO A 99 -12.46 -2.19 11.14
N GLU A 100 -12.30 -3.22 11.97
CA GLU A 100 -13.20 -4.36 11.92
C GLU A 100 -14.60 -3.92 12.37
N LYS A 101 -15.63 -4.66 11.93
CA LYS A 101 -17.01 -4.32 12.27
C LYS A 101 -17.20 -4.39 13.78
N LEU A 102 -17.47 -3.24 14.39
CA LEU A 102 -17.72 -3.13 15.83
C LEU A 102 -19.16 -3.54 16.17
N PRO A 103 -19.42 -4.02 17.40
CA PRO A 103 -20.77 -4.41 17.84
C PRO A 103 -21.67 -3.20 18.19
N TYR A 104 -21.20 -1.97 17.96
CA TYR A 104 -21.92 -0.72 18.23
C TYR A 104 -21.71 0.30 17.10
N PRO A 105 -22.62 1.29 16.93
CA PRO A 105 -22.46 2.36 15.95
C PRO A 105 -21.22 3.22 16.25
N THR A 106 -20.46 3.58 15.21
CA THR A 106 -19.31 4.49 15.31
C THR A 106 -19.20 5.35 14.06
N GLN A 107 -18.69 6.57 14.21
CA GLN A 107 -18.35 7.46 13.09
C GLN A 107 -16.94 7.20 12.53
N PHE A 108 -16.14 6.39 13.23
CA PHE A 108 -14.74 6.11 12.89
C PHE A 108 -14.56 4.92 11.93
N MET A 109 -15.63 4.43 11.29
CA MET A 109 -15.54 3.27 10.37
C MET A 109 -14.66 3.52 9.14
N LEU A 110 -14.38 4.78 8.82
CA LEU A 110 -13.54 5.20 7.69
C LEU A 110 -12.11 5.57 8.12
N ASP A 111 -11.80 5.49 9.42
CA ASP A 111 -10.47 5.84 9.92
C ASP A 111 -9.42 4.85 9.39
N PRO A 112 -8.24 5.35 8.96
CA PRO A 112 -7.16 4.48 8.56
C PRO A 112 -6.56 3.76 9.77
N ILE A 113 -6.45 2.43 9.68
CA ILE A 113 -5.76 1.59 10.66
C ILE A 113 -4.61 0.86 9.98
N VAL A 114 -3.40 1.04 10.52
CA VAL A 114 -2.26 0.19 10.21
C VAL A 114 -2.57 -1.22 10.73
N LYS A 115 -2.69 -2.17 9.82
CA LYS A 115 -3.01 -3.57 10.12
C LYS A 115 -1.77 -4.37 10.42
N GLU A 116 -0.77 -4.22 9.57
CA GLU A 116 0.53 -4.88 9.68
C GLU A 116 1.58 -3.87 9.23
N GLU A 117 2.69 -3.81 9.96
CA GLU A 117 3.88 -3.07 9.57
C GLU A 117 5.08 -3.94 9.94
N ASN A 118 5.88 -4.26 8.93
CA ASN A 118 7.00 -5.18 9.07
C ASN A 118 8.25 -4.61 8.43
N ILE A 119 9.39 -4.88 9.07
CA ILE A 119 10.72 -4.61 8.55
C ILE A 119 11.60 -5.84 8.73
N TRP A 120 12.31 -6.23 7.69
CA TRP A 120 13.29 -7.31 7.73
C TRP A 120 14.64 -6.80 7.26
N LEU A 121 15.72 -7.10 7.98
CA LEU A 121 17.07 -6.79 7.51
C LEU A 121 17.37 -7.56 6.22
N ALA A 122 18.13 -6.95 5.31
CA ALA A 122 18.47 -7.56 4.03
C ALA A 122 19.04 -8.98 4.20
N GLY A 123 18.53 -9.92 3.40
CA GLY A 123 18.88 -11.35 3.48
C GLY A 123 18.03 -12.14 4.48
N TYR A 124 17.24 -11.48 5.34
CA TYR A 124 16.19 -12.10 6.13
C TYR A 124 14.84 -11.81 5.47
N SER A 125 14.00 -12.83 5.31
CA SER A 125 12.65 -12.66 4.78
C SER A 125 11.63 -13.11 5.81
N ARG A 126 10.37 -12.72 5.58
CA ARG A 126 9.22 -13.31 6.25
C ARG A 126 9.34 -14.83 6.13
N ARG A 127 9.59 -15.52 7.25
CA ARG A 127 9.44 -16.98 7.29
C ARG A 127 8.00 -17.25 6.84
N PRO A 128 7.76 -18.04 5.79
CA PRO A 128 6.40 -18.39 5.42
C PRO A 128 5.79 -19.03 6.66
N SER A 129 4.78 -18.37 7.25
CA SER A 129 4.00 -18.95 8.32
C SER A 129 3.48 -20.28 7.77
N SER A 130 3.85 -21.37 8.41
CA SER A 130 3.33 -22.71 8.11
C SER A 130 1.80 -22.59 7.96
N ARG A 131 1.32 -22.91 6.75
CA ARG A 131 -0.10 -22.94 6.43
C ARG A 131 -0.84 -23.93 7.32
#